data_AF-A0A0F9P572-F1
#
_entry.id   AF-A0A0F9P572-F1
#
_cell.length_a   1.000
_cell.length_b   1.000
_cell.length_c   1.000
_cell.angle_alpha   90.00
_cell.angle_beta   90.00
_cell.angle_gamma   90.00
#
_symmetry.space_group_name_H-M   'P 1'
#
loop_
_entity.id
_entity.type
_entity.pdbx_description
1 polymer ?
#
loop_
_entity_poly.entity_id
_entity_poly.type
_entity_poly.pdbx_seq_one_letter_code
_entity_poly.pdbx_strand_id
1 'polypeptide(L)'
;MKNNGDMDEQGKIRTIIGRAYYAAFLTIREYLKRYRGVTFDKEHQHQDVLDALDNFDKYNIKNWLDRLRDNRVNADYHLNILIDMNLCEKSIIISEEIINSLEEI
;
A
#
# COMPACT_ATOMS: atom_id res chain seq x y z
N MET A 1 4.43 8.62 33.03
CA MET A 1 5.39 8.68 31.90
C MET A 1 4.89 7.70 30.85
N LYS A 2 4.60 8.16 29.63
CA LYS A 2 4.33 7.21 28.51
C LYS A 2 5.61 6.43 28.27
N ASN A 3 5.50 5.12 28.20
CA ASN A 3 6.63 4.21 28.15
C ASN A 3 7.33 4.35 26.80
N ASN A 4 8.66 4.48 26.76
CA ASN A 4 9.40 4.60 25.48
C ASN A 4 9.19 3.37 24.57
N GLY A 5 8.83 2.22 25.15
CA GLY A 5 8.47 1.00 24.42
C GLY A 5 7.23 1.17 23.54
N ASP A 6 6.21 1.90 24.00
CA ASP A 6 4.96 2.11 23.23
C ASP A 6 5.22 2.99 22.01
N MET A 7 6.14 3.96 22.13
CA MET A 7 6.52 4.86 21.03
C MET A 7 7.37 4.14 19.98
N ASP A 8 8.25 3.23 20.41
CA ASP A 8 9.04 2.36 19.54
C ASP A 8 8.15 1.37 18.76
N GLU A 9 7.16 0.76 19.43
CA GLU A 9 6.20 -0.14 18.79
C GLU A 9 5.34 0.56 17.74
N GLN A 10 4.81 1.75 18.05
CA GLN A 10 4.04 2.54 17.09
C GLN A 10 4.88 2.96 15.88
N GLY A 11 6.16 3.30 16.09
CA GLY A 11 7.09 3.59 15.00
C GLY A 11 7.29 2.39 14.06
N LYS A 12 7.44 1.19 14.62
CA LYS A 12 7.57 -0.05 13.85
C LYS A 12 6.30 -0.37 13.06
N ILE A 13 5.13 -0.33 13.70
CA ILE A 13 3.84 -0.60 13.06
C ILE A 13 3.62 0.34 11.87
N ARG A 14 3.83 1.65 12.07
CA ARG A 14 3.71 2.66 11.01
C ARG A 14 4.65 2.39 9.85
N THR A 15 5.91 2.09 10.17
CA THR A 15 6.92 1.74 9.15
C THR A 15 6.51 0.51 8.34
N ILE A 16 5.99 -0.54 8.99
CA ILE A 16 5.56 -1.77 8.33
C ILE A 16 4.41 -1.49 7.36
N ILE A 17 3.38 -0.74 7.78
CA ILE A 17 2.26 -0.36 6.92
C ILE A 17 2.77 0.43 5.70
N GLY A 18 3.69 1.38 5.93
CA GLY A 18 4.32 2.14 4.86
C GLY A 18 5.02 1.23 3.83
N ARG A 19 5.80 0.25 4.32
CA ARG A 19 6.51 -0.70 3.47
C ARG A 19 5.57 -1.66 2.74
N ALA A 20 4.51 -2.13 3.37
CA ALA A 20 3.50 -2.97 2.74
C ALA A 20 2.83 -2.25 1.56
N TYR A 21 2.43 -0.99 1.75
CA TYR A 21 1.90 -0.18 0.66
C TYR A 21 2.88 -0.03 -0.50
N TYR A 22 4.12 0.38 -0.23
CA TYR A 22 5.10 0.60 -1.29
C TYR A 22 5.50 -0.69 -2.01
N ALA A 23 5.54 -1.84 -1.33
CA ALA A 23 5.77 -3.12 -1.96
C ALA A 23 4.68 -3.42 -3.00
N ALA A 24 3.41 -3.38 -2.60
CA ALA A 24 2.28 -3.59 -3.50
C ALA A 24 2.25 -2.57 -4.66
N PHE A 25 2.39 -1.28 -4.35
CA PHE A 25 2.35 -0.20 -5.34
C PHE A 25 3.45 -0.34 -6.40
N LEU A 26 4.71 -0.56 -5.97
CA LEU A 26 5.83 -0.65 -6.89
C LEU A 26 5.72 -1.88 -7.79
N THR A 27 5.27 -3.02 -7.23
CA THR A 27 5.02 -4.24 -8.00
C THR A 27 3.94 -4.03 -9.06
N ILE A 28 2.79 -3.47 -8.69
CA ILE A 28 1.71 -3.14 -9.64
C ILE A 28 2.21 -2.19 -10.73
N ARG A 29 2.87 -1.10 -10.34
CA ARG A 29 3.35 -0.08 -11.27
C ARG A 29 4.31 -0.69 -12.29
N GLU A 30 5.22 -1.55 -11.84
CA GLU A 30 6.17 -2.23 -12.71
C GLU A 30 5.49 -3.26 -13.62
N TYR A 31 4.50 -4.00 -13.10
CA TYR A 31 3.67 -4.89 -13.90
C TYR A 31 2.95 -4.14 -15.04
N LEU A 32 2.28 -3.03 -14.73
CA LEU A 32 1.57 -2.21 -15.71
C LEU A 32 2.52 -1.62 -16.76
N LYS A 33 3.73 -1.20 -16.36
CA LYS A 33 4.76 -0.75 -17.30
C LYS A 33 5.21 -1.86 -18.24
N ARG A 34 5.61 -3.01 -17.69
CA ARG A 34 6.24 -4.10 -18.46
C ARG A 34 5.26 -4.85 -19.36
N TYR A 35 4.08 -5.14 -18.85
CA TYR A 35 3.15 -6.07 -19.49
C TYR A 35 1.93 -5.39 -20.10
N ARG A 36 1.64 -4.15 -19.71
CA ARG A 36 0.49 -3.39 -20.25
C ARG A 36 0.91 -2.14 -21.03
N GLY A 37 2.21 -1.82 -21.08
CA GLY A 37 2.74 -0.67 -21.82
C GLY A 37 2.32 0.68 -21.24
N VAL A 38 1.89 0.73 -19.98
CA VAL A 38 1.45 1.97 -19.34
C VAL A 38 2.66 2.81 -18.93
N THR A 39 2.63 4.09 -19.24
CA THR A 39 3.60 5.07 -18.76
C THR A 39 3.00 5.89 -17.64
N PHE A 40 3.80 6.18 -16.62
CA PHE A 40 3.40 6.99 -15.47
C PHE A 40 4.31 8.21 -15.40
N ASP A 41 3.72 9.39 -15.25
CA ASP A 41 4.46 10.64 -15.03
C ASP A 41 5.10 10.63 -13.64
N LYS A 42 5.98 11.59 -13.33
CA LYS A 42 6.62 11.63 -12.00
C LYS A 42 5.67 12.08 -10.90
N GLU A 43 4.70 12.92 -11.24
CA GLU A 43 3.70 13.45 -10.33
C GLU A 43 2.47 12.55 -10.35
N HIS A 44 1.67 12.54 -9.28
CA HIS A 44 0.38 11.83 -9.20
C HIS A 44 0.38 10.31 -9.44
N GLN A 45 1.56 9.66 -9.53
CA GLN A 45 1.70 8.22 -9.79
C GLN A 45 0.79 7.29 -8.98
N HIS A 46 0.50 7.65 -7.72
CA HIS A 46 -0.38 6.86 -6.86
C HIS A 46 -1.81 6.80 -7.39
N GLN A 47 -2.33 7.91 -7.92
CA GLN A 47 -3.65 7.95 -8.53
C GLN A 47 -3.62 7.33 -9.93
N ASP A 48 -2.60 7.65 -10.74
CA ASP A 48 -2.47 7.11 -12.09
C ASP A 48 -2.44 5.57 -12.12
N VAL A 49 -1.78 4.94 -11.14
CA VAL A 49 -1.76 3.48 -11.01
C VAL A 49 -3.16 2.92 -10.70
N LEU A 50 -3.95 3.58 -9.86
CA LEU A 50 -5.32 3.16 -9.54
C LEU A 50 -6.24 3.29 -10.75
N ASP A 51 -6.11 4.40 -11.50
CA ASP A 51 -6.88 4.65 -12.71
C ASP A 51 -6.51 3.64 -13.81
N ALA A 52 -5.22 3.31 -13.93
CA ALA A 52 -4.77 2.27 -14.85
C ALA A 52 -5.34 0.89 -14.50
N LEU A 53 -5.38 0.52 -13.22
CA LEU A 53 -6.02 -0.74 -12.79
C LEU A 53 -7.51 -0.77 -13.15
N ASP A 54 -8.21 0.35 -13.02
CA ASP A 54 -9.62 0.50 -13.43
C ASP A 54 -9.79 0.23 -14.94
N ASN A 55 -8.93 0.83 -15.77
CA ASN A 55 -8.94 0.67 -17.21
C ASN A 55 -8.68 -0.76 -17.70
N PHE A 56 -8.06 -1.61 -16.87
CA PHE A 56 -7.83 -3.03 -17.16
C PHE A 56 -8.77 -3.98 -16.40
N ASP A 57 -9.88 -3.47 -15.88
CA ASP A 57 -10.88 -4.22 -15.12
C ASP A 57 -10.31 -4.94 -13.88
N LYS A 58 -9.23 -4.40 -13.28
CA LYS A 58 -8.57 -4.97 -12.09
C LYS A 58 -9.14 -4.38 -10.79
N TYR A 59 -10.46 -4.31 -10.69
CA TYR A 59 -11.17 -3.63 -9.60
C TYR A 59 -10.81 -4.15 -8.19
N ASN A 60 -10.62 -5.46 -8.03
CA ASN A 60 -10.25 -6.04 -6.74
C ASN A 60 -8.87 -5.56 -6.28
N ILE A 61 -7.88 -5.61 -7.18
CA ILE A 61 -6.51 -5.14 -6.90
C ILE A 61 -6.51 -3.64 -6.63
N LYS A 62 -7.28 -2.87 -7.41
CA LYS A 62 -7.46 -1.41 -7.20
C LYS A 62 -7.99 -1.12 -5.79
N ASN A 63 -9.08 -1.76 -5.39
CA ASN A 63 -9.71 -1.53 -4.08
C ASN A 63 -8.77 -1.91 -2.92
N TRP A 64 -8.00 -2.99 -3.08
CA TRP A 64 -6.99 -3.38 -2.10
C TRP A 64 -5.83 -2.38 -2.02
N LEU A 65 -5.31 -1.93 -3.17
CA LEU A 65 -4.23 -0.95 -3.21
C LEU A 65 -4.68 0.39 -2.62
N ASP A 66 -5.90 0.83 -2.93
CA ASP A 66 -6.46 2.08 -2.40
C ASP A 66 -6.62 2.01 -0.88
N ARG A 67 -7.08 0.88 -0.36
CA ARG A 67 -7.13 0.64 1.10
C ARG A 67 -5.75 0.71 1.74
N LEU A 68 -4.71 0.15 1.10
CA LEU A 68 -3.33 0.27 1.60
C LEU A 68 -2.82 1.71 1.53
N ARG A 69 -3.22 2.47 0.50
CA ARG A 69 -2.88 3.90 0.37
C ARG A 69 -3.44 4.69 1.55
N ASP A 70 -4.69 4.46 1.91
CA ASP A 70 -5.34 5.11 3.05
C ASP A 70 -4.67 4.72 4.38
N ASN A 71 -4.39 3.43 4.58
CA ASN A 71 -3.66 2.95 5.77
C ASN A 71 -2.28 3.62 5.88
N ARG A 72 -1.56 3.76 4.76
CA ARG A 72 -0.26 4.44 4.71
C ARG A 72 -0.37 5.93 5.00
N VAL A 73 -1.38 6.63 4.47
CA VAL A 73 -1.62 8.05 4.80
C VAL A 73 -1.84 8.23 6.30
N ASN A 74 -2.64 7.34 6.91
CA ASN A 74 -2.85 7.32 8.35
C ASN A 74 -1.55 7.06 9.13
N ALA A 75 -0.73 6.10 8.67
CA ALA A 75 0.53 5.74 9.28
C ALA A 75 1.61 6.84 9.19
N ASP A 76 1.69 7.54 8.06
CA ASP A 76 2.76 8.50 7.79
C ASP A 76 2.45 9.90 8.32
N TYR A 77 1.19 10.36 8.23
CA TYR A 77 0.85 11.77 8.46
C TYR A 77 -0.05 12.02 9.67
N HIS A 78 -0.79 11.01 10.15
CA HIS A 78 -1.64 11.17 11.32
C HIS A 78 -0.92 10.63 12.57
N LEU A 79 -0.01 11.45 13.13
CA LEU A 79 0.81 11.07 14.28
C LEU A 79 0.08 11.12 15.63
N ASN A 80 -1.11 11.72 15.66
CA ASN A 80 -1.95 11.86 16.84
C ASN A 80 -2.88 10.66 17.10
N ILE A 81 -2.93 9.69 16.18
CA ILE A 81 -3.73 8.46 16.34
C ILE A 81 -2.83 7.30 16.79
N LEU A 82 -3.41 6.33 17.49
CA LEU A 82 -2.76 5.03 17.71
C LEU A 82 -3.16 4.09 16.60
N ILE A 83 -2.21 3.35 16.06
CA ILE A 83 -2.47 2.32 15.06
C ILE A 83 -2.37 0.97 15.75
N ASP A 84 -3.44 0.18 15.63
CA ASP A 84 -3.48 -1.15 16.19
C ASP A 84 -2.68 -2.16 15.34
N MET A 85 -2.21 -3.22 16.00
CA MET A 85 -1.42 -4.28 15.35
C MET A 85 -2.24 -5.06 14.31
N ASN A 86 -3.56 -5.17 14.48
CA ASN A 86 -4.44 -5.87 13.54
C ASN A 86 -4.54 -5.12 12.18
N LEU A 87 -4.49 -3.79 12.16
CA LEU A 87 -4.39 -2.99 10.93
C LEU A 87 -3.04 -3.21 10.25
N CYS A 88 -1.96 -3.33 11.04
CA CYS A 88 -0.63 -3.68 10.55
C CYS A 88 -0.66 -5.03 9.82
N GLU A 89 -1.12 -6.08 10.50
CA GLU A 89 -1.22 -7.44 9.97
C GLU A 89 -2.10 -7.50 8.71
N LYS A 90 -3.28 -6.86 8.74
CA LYS A 90 -4.15 -6.76 7.56
C LYS A 90 -3.47 -6.05 6.40
N SER A 91 -2.63 -5.04 6.66
CA SER A 91 -1.92 -4.34 5.60
C SER A 91 -0.84 -5.22 4.96
N ILE A 92 -0.17 -6.07 5.75
CA ILE A 92 0.77 -7.08 5.25
C ILE A 92 0.01 -8.08 4.36
N ILE A 93 -1.06 -8.68 4.88
CA ILE A 93 -1.86 -9.67 4.15
C ILE A 93 -2.37 -9.10 2.82
N ILE A 94 -2.95 -7.90 2.82
CA ILE A 94 -3.46 -7.27 1.59
C ILE A 94 -2.31 -7.03 0.59
N SER A 95 -1.12 -6.64 1.06
CA SER A 95 0.04 -6.46 0.18
C SER A 95 0.47 -7.78 -0.45
N GLU A 96 0.49 -8.86 0.31
CA GLU A 96 0.84 -10.20 -0.18
C GLU A 96 -0.19 -10.70 -1.19
N GLU A 97 -1.49 -10.56 -0.91
CA GLU A 97 -2.58 -10.92 -1.83
C GLU A 97 -2.47 -10.19 -3.17
N ILE A 98 -2.14 -8.88 -3.15
CA ILE A 98 -1.90 -8.11 -4.38
C ILE A 98 -0.73 -8.69 -5.17
N ILE A 99 0.40 -8.95 -4.51
CA ILE A 99 1.63 -9.41 -5.16
C ILE A 99 1.38 -10.79 -5.79
N ASN A 100 0.79 -11.72 -5.04
CA ASN A 100 0.48 -13.07 -5.51
C ASN A 100 -0.52 -13.05 -6.67
N SER A 101 -1.52 -12.16 -6.63
CA SER A 101 -2.51 -12.01 -7.72
C SER A 101 -1.90 -11.56 -9.05
N LEU A 102 -0.69 -10.99 -9.04
CA LEU A 102 0.02 -10.57 -10.25
C LEU A 102 1.00 -11.62 -10.78
N GLU A 103 1.52 -12.51 -9.92
CA GLU A 103 2.41 -13.60 -10.33
C GLU A 103 1.67 -14.71 -11.10
N GLU A 104 0.36 -14.80 -10.94
CA GLU A 104 -0.51 -15.77 -11.64
C GLU A 104 -0.92 -15.33 -13.06
N ILE A 105 -0.46 -14.18 -13.56
CA ILE A 105 -0.87 -13.58 -14.85
C ILE A 105 0.28 -13.51 -15.85
#